data_AF-A0A914US64-F1
#
_entry.id   AF-A0A914US64-F1
#
_cell.length_a   1.000
_cell.length_b   1.000
_cell.length_c   1.000
_cell.angle_alpha   90.00
_cell.angle_beta   90.00
_cell.angle_gamma   90.00
#
_symmetry.space_group_name_H-M   'P 1'
#
loop_
_entity.id
_entity.type
_entity.pdbx_description
1 polymer ?
#
loop_
_entity_poly.entity_id
_entity_poly.type
_entity_poly.pdbx_seq_one_letter_code
_entity_poly.pdbx_strand_id
1 'polypeptide(L)'
;MGVPEFKDFFDGEVFLDSEKRFYGPKERWLPLWHGVLRCDTYAHGFRAKKNGVKGNVKGEGRLLGGVFMFGPGDQGITFEHFERSWGDHAKIPDIMAVINRVKRN
;
A
#
# COMPACT_ATOMS: atom_id res chain seq x y z
N MET A 1 -9.99 4.55 2.45
CA MET A 1 -10.16 5.61 1.44
C MET A 1 -10.74 4.93 0.22
N GLY A 2 -11.85 5.40 -0.32
CA GLY A 2 -12.38 4.89 -1.58
C GLY A 2 -11.69 5.58 -2.76
N VAL A 3 -12.13 5.24 -3.97
CA VAL A 3 -11.64 5.87 -5.21
C VAL A 3 -11.86 7.39 -5.22
N PRO A 4 -13.02 7.93 -4.81
CA PRO A 4 -13.25 9.38 -4.82
C PRO A 4 -12.29 10.13 -3.90
N GLU A 5 -12.04 9.62 -2.69
CA GLU A 5 -11.15 10.27 -1.74
C GLU A 5 -9.66 10.10 -2.10
N PHE A 6 -9.30 9.08 -2.88
CA PHE A 6 -7.95 8.90 -3.38
C PHE A 6 -7.58 9.89 -4.49
N LYS A 7 -8.58 10.30 -5.29
CA LYS A 7 -8.39 11.26 -6.38
C LYS A 7 -7.86 12.62 -5.92
N ASP A 8 -8.11 13.01 -4.68
CA ASP A 8 -7.55 14.23 -4.08
C ASP A 8 -6.00 14.22 -4.01
N PHE A 9 -5.38 13.04 -4.10
CA PHE A 9 -3.93 12.85 -4.00
C PHE A 9 -3.28 12.41 -5.32
N PHE A 10 -4.06 12.14 -6.37
CA PHE A 10 -3.54 11.58 -7.62
C PHE A 10 -4.35 12.03 -8.83
N ASP A 11 -3.70 12.79 -9.71
CA ASP A 11 -4.32 13.36 -10.91
C ASP A 11 -4.50 12.35 -12.06
N GLY A 12 -3.79 11.22 -12.03
CA GLY A 12 -3.84 10.21 -13.09
C GLY A 12 -5.11 9.36 -13.09
N GLU A 13 -5.24 8.48 -14.10
CA GLU A 13 -6.35 7.54 -14.18
C GLU A 13 -6.29 6.51 -13.04
N VAL A 14 -7.43 6.30 -12.38
CA VAL A 14 -7.56 5.36 -11.26
C VAL A 14 -8.48 4.23 -11.69
N PHE A 15 -7.97 3.00 -11.61
CA PHE A 15 -8.72 1.79 -11.91
C PHE A 15 -8.99 1.03 -10.61
N LEU A 16 -10.23 0.62 -10.40
CA LEU A 16 -10.62 -0.20 -9.26
C LEU A 16 -10.71 -1.66 -9.69
N ASP A 17 -9.93 -2.51 -9.04
CA ASP A 17 -10.08 -3.96 -9.14
C ASP A 17 -11.19 -4.44 -8.21
N SER A 18 -12.43 -4.39 -8.70
CA SER A 18 -13.62 -4.83 -7.96
C SER A 18 -13.57 -6.31 -7.57
N GLU A 19 -12.86 -7.13 -8.35
CA GLU A 19 -12.74 -8.56 -8.13
C GLU A 19 -11.57 -8.93 -7.22
N LYS A 20 -10.74 -7.96 -6.82
CA LYS A 20 -9.60 -8.14 -5.91
C LYS A 20 -8.56 -9.15 -6.41
N ARG A 21 -8.45 -9.34 -7.73
CA ARG A 21 -7.47 -10.22 -8.37
C ARG A 21 -6.02 -9.82 -8.05
N PHE A 22 -5.74 -8.53 -7.80
CA PHE A 22 -4.40 -8.05 -7.48
C PHE A 22 -3.88 -8.48 -6.09
N TYR A 23 -4.74 -9.01 -5.21
CA TYR A 23 -4.28 -9.65 -3.97
C TYR A 23 -3.62 -11.01 -4.22
N GLY A 24 -3.70 -11.51 -5.46
CA GLY A 24 -3.13 -12.76 -5.89
C GLY A 24 -3.95 -13.98 -5.43
N PRO A 25 -3.58 -15.18 -5.88
CA PRO A 25 -4.28 -16.41 -5.51
C PRO A 25 -4.12 -16.75 -4.02
N LYS A 26 -3.11 -16.18 -3.35
CA LYS A 26 -2.82 -16.41 -1.94
C LYS A 26 -2.94 -15.11 -1.17
N GLU A 27 -4.13 -14.87 -0.67
CA GLU A 27 -4.44 -13.74 0.20
C GLU A 27 -3.64 -13.81 1.51
N ARG A 28 -3.19 -12.64 1.97
CA ARG A 28 -2.40 -12.50 3.20
C ARG A 28 -3.26 -11.90 4.29
N TRP A 29 -3.76 -12.75 5.17
CA TRP A 29 -4.58 -12.32 6.29
C TRP A 29 -3.73 -12.11 7.55
N LEU A 30 -3.90 -10.96 8.20
CA LEU A 30 -3.39 -10.64 9.52
C LEU A 30 -4.55 -10.73 10.53
N PRO A 31 -4.66 -11.83 11.30
CA PRO A 31 -5.67 -11.94 12.34
C PRO A 31 -5.56 -10.80 13.35
N LEU A 32 -6.71 -10.34 13.85
CA LEU A 32 -6.75 -9.17 14.74
C LEU A 32 -5.85 -9.35 15.96
N TRP A 33 -5.96 -10.50 16.63
CA TRP A 33 -5.17 -10.84 17.82
C TRP A 33 -3.67 -10.80 17.54
N HIS A 34 -3.24 -11.20 16.35
CA HIS A 34 -1.82 -11.18 15.99
C HIS A 34 -1.38 -9.74 15.66
N GLY A 35 -2.22 -8.96 14.97
CA GLY A 35 -1.95 -7.55 14.68
C GLY A 35 -1.75 -6.70 15.93
N VAL A 36 -2.62 -6.84 16.95
CA VAL A 36 -2.45 -6.10 18.22
C VAL A 36 -1.25 -6.55 19.03
N LEU A 37 -0.72 -7.76 18.84
CA LEU A 37 0.47 -8.21 19.56
C LEU A 37 1.79 -7.67 18.96
N ARG A 38 1.75 -7.07 17.78
CA ARG A 38 2.99 -6.58 17.14
C ARG A 38 3.33 -5.16 17.58
N CYS A 39 4.56 -4.98 18.06
CA CYS A 39 5.07 -3.67 18.47
C CYS A 39 5.13 -2.66 17.32
N ASP A 40 5.39 -3.13 16.09
CA ASP A 40 5.46 -2.30 14.88
C ASP A 40 4.15 -1.54 14.64
N THR A 41 3.01 -2.18 14.84
CA THR A 41 1.66 -1.65 14.65
C THR A 41 1.43 -0.39 15.49
N TYR A 42 1.91 -0.40 16.74
CA TYR A 42 1.83 0.77 17.61
C TYR A 42 2.77 1.89 17.16
N ALA A 43 3.99 1.56 16.70
CA ALA A 43 4.91 2.54 16.16
C ALA A 43 4.37 3.22 14.89
N HIS A 44 3.79 2.43 13.99
CA HIS A 44 3.10 2.93 12.79
C HIS A 44 1.91 3.81 13.15
N GLY A 45 1.07 3.37 14.10
CA GLY A 45 -0.06 4.15 14.59
C GLY A 45 0.36 5.49 15.23
N PHE A 46 1.40 5.49 16.06
CA PHE A 46 1.94 6.71 16.66
C PHE A 46 2.47 7.67 15.61
N ARG A 47 3.20 7.16 14.61
CA ARG A 47 3.71 7.96 13.49
C ARG A 47 2.58 8.56 12.65
N ALA A 48 1.54 7.78 12.34
CA ALA A 48 0.37 8.26 11.61
C ALA A 48 -0.36 9.37 12.38
N LYS A 49 -0.53 9.19 13.69
CA LYS A 49 -1.13 10.19 14.58
C LYS A 49 -0.30 11.49 14.62
N LYS A 50 1.03 11.38 14.72
CA LYS A 50 1.94 12.53 14.69
C LYS A 50 1.85 13.31 13.37
N ASN A 51 1.63 12.61 12.26
CA ASN A 51 1.48 13.21 10.94
C ASN A 51 0.05 13.70 10.64
N GLY A 52 -0.88 13.65 11.62
CA GLY A 52 -2.25 14.13 11.45
C GLY A 52 -3.11 13.27 10.52
N VAL A 53 -2.68 12.04 10.20
CA VAL A 53 -3.41 11.16 9.29
C VAL A 53 -4.68 10.66 9.99
N LYS A 54 -5.85 11.00 9.44
CA LYS A 54 -7.12 10.45 9.90
C LYS A 54 -7.29 9.04 9.30
N GLY A 55 -7.25 8.03 10.16
CA GLY A 55 -7.52 6.65 9.77
C GLY A 55 -8.98 6.43 9.39
N ASN A 56 -9.24 5.39 8.60
CA ASN A 56 -10.58 4.89 8.30
C ASN A 56 -10.71 3.44 8.79
N VAL A 57 -11.74 3.16 9.59
CA VAL A 57 -12.05 1.80 10.09
C VAL A 57 -13.14 1.10 9.28
N LYS A 58 -13.71 1.77 8.28
CA LYS A 58 -14.74 1.20 7.41
C LYS A 58 -14.10 0.29 6.36
N GLY A 59 -14.41 -1.00 6.41
CA GLY A 59 -13.97 -2.01 5.44
C GLY A 59 -13.37 -3.24 6.10
N GLU A 60 -12.77 -4.11 5.30
CA GLU A 60 -11.96 -5.23 5.79
C GLU A 60 -10.53 -4.75 6.03
N GLY A 61 -10.03 -4.90 7.26
CA GLY A 61 -8.70 -4.41 7.68
C GLY A 61 -7.70 -5.52 8.01
N ARG A 62 -8.08 -6.79 7.91
CA ARG A 62 -7.19 -7.93 8.17
C ARG A 62 -6.44 -8.36 6.92
N LEU A 63 -7.00 -8.14 5.74
CA LEU A 63 -6.35 -8.47 4.48
C LEU A 63 -5.22 -7.47 4.22
N LEU A 64 -3.97 -7.94 4.25
CA LEU A 64 -2.78 -7.13 4.01
C LEU A 64 -2.66 -6.77 2.54
N GLY A 65 -2.32 -5.51 2.29
CA GLY A 65 -2.14 -4.99 0.94
C GLY A 65 -0.72 -5.14 0.39
N GLY A 66 -0.50 -4.46 -0.73
CA GLY A 66 0.80 -4.27 -1.32
C GLY A 66 0.80 -3.12 -2.31
N VAL A 67 2.00 -2.65 -2.66
CA VAL A 67 2.24 -1.63 -3.68
C VAL A 67 3.08 -2.27 -4.77
N PHE A 68 2.61 -2.15 -6.00
CA PHE A 68 3.34 -2.58 -7.18
C PHE A 68 3.55 -1.38 -8.11
N MET A 69 4.71 -1.32 -8.74
CA MET A 69 4.96 -0.38 -9.82
C MET A 69 5.28 -1.14 -11.10
N PHE A 70 4.66 -0.70 -12.20
CA PHE A 70 4.88 -1.25 -13.52
C PHE A 70 5.73 -0.28 -14.34
N GLY A 71 6.76 -0.80 -15.00
CA GLY A 71 7.57 -0.04 -15.94
C GLY A 71 6.84 0.17 -17.27
N PRO A 72 7.28 1.11 -18.11
CA PRO A 72 6.72 1.35 -19.43
C PRO A 72 6.97 0.15 -20.37
N GLY A 73 6.02 -0.08 -21.28
CA GLY A 73 6.07 -1.17 -22.26
C GLY A 73 6.11 -2.55 -21.58
N ASP A 74 7.05 -3.39 -22.03
CA ASP A 74 7.15 -4.79 -21.60
C ASP A 74 8.10 -4.99 -20.39
N GLN A 75 8.45 -3.92 -19.68
CA GLN A 75 9.34 -4.00 -18.51
C GLN A 75 8.73 -4.75 -17.32
N GLY A 76 7.39 -4.89 -17.28
CA GLY A 76 6.70 -5.59 -16.21
C GLY A 76 6.79 -4.88 -14.86
N ILE A 77 6.80 -5.66 -13.77
CA ILE A 77 6.86 -5.14 -12.40
C ILE A 77 8.29 -4.69 -12.08
N THR A 78 8.47 -3.41 -11.78
CA THR A 78 9.77 -2.80 -11.44
C THR A 78 9.96 -2.63 -9.94
N PHE A 79 8.88 -2.66 -9.16
CA PHE A 79 8.91 -2.60 -7.72
C PHE A 79 7.71 -3.32 -7.12
N GLU A 80 7.96 -4.01 -6.01
CA GLU A 80 6.92 -4.60 -5.17
C GLU A 80 7.22 -4.31 -3.71
N HIS A 81 6.16 -4.02 -2.95
CA HIS A 81 6.22 -3.90 -1.51
C HIS A 81 4.97 -4.53 -0.93
N PHE A 82 5.14 -5.61 -0.17
CA PHE A 82 4.05 -6.25 0.55
C PHE A 82 3.95 -5.69 1.96
N GLU A 83 2.76 -5.23 2.34
CA GLU A 83 2.48 -4.75 3.69
C GLU A 83 2.71 -5.88 4.70
N ARG A 84 3.62 -5.69 5.65
CA ARG A 84 3.96 -6.72 6.64
C ARG A 84 3.06 -6.68 7.86
N SER A 85 2.65 -5.49 8.28
CA SER A 85 1.87 -5.16 9.46
C SER A 85 1.00 -3.95 9.17
N TRP A 86 -0.02 -3.73 10.00
CA TRP A 86 -0.89 -2.57 9.82
C TRP A 86 -0.09 -1.26 9.85
N GLY A 87 -0.26 -0.46 8.79
CA GLY A 87 0.40 0.84 8.66
C GLY A 87 1.87 0.75 8.23
N ASP A 88 2.35 -0.44 7.87
CA ASP A 88 3.57 -0.58 7.08
C ASP A 88 3.30 -0.05 5.67
N HIS A 89 4.18 0.83 5.20
CA HIS A 89 4.02 1.48 3.91
C HIS A 89 5.33 1.42 3.15
N ALA A 90 5.22 1.40 1.83
CA ALA A 90 6.39 1.41 0.96
C ALA A 90 7.30 2.62 1.27
N LYS A 91 8.61 2.38 1.26
CA LYS A 91 9.59 3.43 1.55
C LYS A 91 9.68 4.35 0.33
N ILE A 92 9.37 5.63 0.55
CA ILE A 92 9.44 6.66 -0.48
C ILE A 92 10.83 6.71 -1.16
N PRO A 93 11.97 6.62 -0.45
CA PRO A 93 13.28 6.60 -1.10
C PRO A 93 13.46 5.47 -2.12
N ASP A 94 12.95 4.27 -1.79
CA ASP A 94 13.04 3.09 -2.66
C ASP A 94 12.18 3.30 -3.92
N ILE A 95 10.98 3.84 -3.75
CA ILE A 95 10.09 4.23 -4.85
C ILE A 95 10.78 5.24 -5.78
N MET A 96 11.34 6.30 -5.20
CA MET A 96 12.01 7.36 -5.96
C MET A 96 13.23 6.85 -6.72
N ALA A 97 13.99 5.91 -6.14
CA ALA A 97 15.11 5.27 -6.81
C ALA A 97 14.66 4.49 -8.07
N VAL A 98 13.55 3.74 -7.97
CA VAL A 98 12.99 3.01 -9.11
C VAL A 98 12.47 3.97 -10.19
N ILE A 99 11.73 5.02 -9.81
CA ILE A 99 11.24 6.03 -10.75
C ILE A 99 12.40 6.67 -11.53
N ASN A 100 13.49 7.02 -10.85
CA ASN A 100 14.66 7.62 -11.48
C ASN A 100 15.40 6.65 -12.42
N ARG A 101 15.36 5.35 -12.13
CA ARG A 101 15.92 4.33 -13.01
C ARG A 101 15.07 4.14 -14.27
N VAL A 102 13.75 4.11 -14.12
CA VAL A 102 12.81 3.92 -15.23
C VAL A 102 12.81 5.13 -16.17
N LYS A 103 12.86 6.36 -15.66
CA LYS A 103 12.89 7.59 -16.48
C LYS A 103 14.15 7.78 -17.34
N ARG A 104 15.25 7.10 -17.01
CA ARG A 104 16.52 7.20 -17.75
C ARG A 104 16.58 6.28 -18.97
N ASN A 105 15.66 5.34 -19.07
CA ASN A 105 15.48 4.47 -20.24
C ASN A 105 14.36 5.03 -21.12
#